data_AF-A0A842SMN4-F1
#
_entry.id   AF-A0A842SMN4-F1
#
_cell.length_a   1.000
_cell.length_b   1.000
_cell.length_c   1.000
_cell.angle_alpha   90.00
_cell.angle_beta   90.00
_cell.angle_gamma   90.00
#
_symmetry.space_group_name_H-M   'P 1'
#
loop_
_entity.id
_entity.type
_entity.pdbx_description
1 polymer ?
#
loop_
_entity_poly.entity_id
_entity_poly.type
_entity_poly.pdbx_seq_one_letter_code
_entity_poly.pdbx_strand_id
1 'polypeptide(L)'
;MANLAKGGSWANHLINDSNSDASYSSEAGGYIMRKLLIMSILIGFLYSSSFVSGQEEEPVLRIYGTVEEPLNITYSQFLEFPMVSVDASVICVGAPPEALGANSYEVYTYNWTGVRVTELLEIAGITDSAMEVVFRDNTRYSSSLTLEELDNPDIILAIYADGETLNRAQGYPFRLVAPCYWGYKWVKYVERMEVVDYDYKGFWESHGYPDEALIPDCTYTTSNPQVFTSISQRLIAFGIILVVASILNAGYEIRSA
;
A
#
# COMPACT_ATOMS: atom_id res chain seq x y z
N MET A 1 -46.88 -25.91 55.18
CA MET A 1 -47.28 -24.48 55.24
C MET A 1 -47.25 -23.98 53.80
N ALA A 2 -48.39 -23.97 53.09
CA ALA A 2 -49.19 -22.76 52.75
C ALA A 2 -48.34 -21.67 52.05
N ASN A 3 -48.62 -21.07 50.89
CA ASN A 3 -49.85 -20.95 50.10
C ASN A 3 -49.53 -20.38 48.68
N LEU A 4 -50.27 -20.88 47.68
CA LEU A 4 -51.01 -20.18 46.61
C LEU A 4 -50.44 -18.94 45.84
N ALA A 5 -50.21 -19.16 44.54
CA ALA A 5 -50.95 -18.65 43.36
C ALA A 5 -50.83 -17.19 42.83
N LYS A 6 -50.98 -17.14 41.47
CA LYS A 6 -51.22 -16.02 40.52
C LYS A 6 -49.95 -15.36 39.99
N GLY A 7 -49.77 -15.06 38.71
CA GLY A 7 -50.61 -15.03 37.51
C GLY A 7 -49.77 -14.31 36.42
N GLY A 8 -49.95 -14.65 35.15
CA GLY A 8 -49.02 -14.28 34.07
C GLY A 8 -48.94 -12.80 33.68
N SER A 9 -47.92 -12.48 32.89
CA SER A 9 -47.95 -11.40 31.89
C SER A 9 -46.79 -11.63 30.91
N TRP A 10 -47.13 -11.99 29.68
CA TRP A 10 -46.23 -12.01 28.54
C TRP A 10 -46.30 -10.62 27.90
N ALA A 11 -45.25 -9.80 28.06
CA ALA A 11 -44.85 -8.73 27.14
C ALA A 11 -43.77 -7.85 27.78
N ASN A 12 -42.77 -7.51 26.97
CA ASN A 12 -41.70 -6.52 27.17
C ASN A 12 -40.60 -7.01 28.13
N HIS A 13 -39.38 -7.30 27.67
CA HIS A 13 -38.51 -6.35 27.00
C HIS A 13 -37.41 -7.11 26.22
N LEU A 14 -37.58 -7.23 24.90
CA LEU A 14 -36.53 -7.62 23.96
C LEU A 14 -35.94 -6.34 23.36
N ILE A 15 -34.97 -5.71 24.02
CA ILE A 15 -34.13 -4.67 23.40
C ILE A 15 -32.74 -4.69 24.07
N ASN A 16 -31.78 -5.38 23.43
CA ASN A 16 -30.40 -4.96 23.18
C ASN A 16 -29.45 -6.17 23.05
N ASP A 17 -29.43 -6.76 21.87
CA ASP A 17 -28.32 -7.58 21.35
C ASP A 17 -28.15 -7.25 19.86
N SER A 18 -27.76 -6.02 19.53
CA SER A 18 -27.58 -5.59 18.12
C SER A 18 -26.33 -4.75 17.88
N ASN A 19 -25.25 -4.96 18.64
CA ASN A 19 -24.00 -4.20 18.46
C ASN A 19 -22.78 -5.06 18.06
N SER A 20 -22.96 -6.32 17.65
CA SER A 20 -21.85 -7.16 17.14
C SER A 20 -21.72 -7.19 15.61
N ASP A 21 -22.70 -6.68 14.87
CA ASP A 21 -22.81 -6.98 13.43
C ASP A 21 -22.42 -5.80 12.52
N ALA A 22 -22.08 -4.64 13.10
CA ALA A 22 -21.80 -3.41 12.34
C ALA A 22 -20.31 -3.21 11.97
N SER A 23 -19.39 -3.98 12.55
CA SER A 23 -17.95 -3.89 12.21
C SER A 23 -17.55 -4.81 11.04
N TYR A 24 -18.28 -5.90 10.81
CA TYR A 24 -17.95 -6.86 9.75
C TYR A 24 -18.35 -6.35 8.34
N SER A 25 -19.33 -5.45 8.25
CA SER A 25 -19.81 -4.94 6.96
C SER A 25 -18.99 -3.77 6.39
N SER A 26 -18.23 -3.04 7.22
CA SER A 26 -17.42 -1.90 6.77
C SER A 26 -16.10 -2.34 6.13
N GLU A 27 -15.46 -3.38 6.64
CA GLU A 27 -14.22 -3.94 6.08
C GLU A 27 -14.47 -4.68 4.76
N ALA A 28 -15.53 -5.48 4.69
CA ALA A 28 -15.94 -6.17 3.46
C ALA A 28 -16.36 -5.18 2.35
N GLY A 29 -17.03 -4.08 2.72
CA GLY A 29 -17.40 -3.00 1.78
C GLY A 29 -16.18 -2.25 1.24
N GLY A 30 -15.18 -2.00 2.09
CA GLY A 30 -13.89 -1.42 1.68
C GLY A 30 -13.11 -2.34 0.74
N TYR A 31 -13.07 -3.64 1.03
CA TYR A 31 -12.40 -4.65 0.21
C TYR A 31 -13.02 -4.80 -1.18
N ILE A 32 -14.37 -4.86 -1.25
CA ILE A 32 -15.09 -4.97 -2.53
C ILE A 32 -14.92 -3.69 -3.37
N MET A 33 -14.98 -2.51 -2.74
CA MET A 33 -14.72 -1.25 -3.45
C MET A 33 -13.26 -1.13 -3.92
N ARG A 34 -12.28 -1.59 -3.14
CA ARG A 34 -10.86 -1.65 -3.55
C ARG A 34 -10.66 -2.57 -4.75
N LYS A 35 -11.22 -3.79 -4.72
CA LYS A 35 -11.16 -4.73 -5.85
C LYS A 35 -11.82 -4.20 -7.12
N LEU A 36 -12.96 -3.52 -7.01
CA LEU A 36 -13.63 -2.92 -8.17
C LEU A 36 -12.84 -1.73 -8.74
N LEU A 37 -12.19 -0.92 -7.89
CA LEU A 37 -11.30 0.16 -8.33
C LEU A 37 -10.08 -0.40 -9.08
N ILE A 38 -9.42 -1.41 -8.50
CA ILE A 38 -8.27 -2.11 -9.10
C ILE A 38 -8.64 -2.77 -10.44
N MET A 39 -9.80 -3.45 -10.53
CA MET A 39 -10.26 -4.05 -11.80
C MET A 39 -10.61 -2.99 -12.85
N SER A 40 -11.12 -1.82 -12.47
CA SER A 40 -11.42 -0.74 -13.42
C SER A 40 -10.16 -0.09 -13.98
N ILE A 41 -9.10 0.00 -13.17
CA ILE A 41 -7.75 0.39 -13.61
C ILE A 41 -7.31 -0.61 -14.69
N LEU A 42 -7.36 -1.93 -14.42
CA LEU A 42 -7.03 -3.01 -15.38
C LEU A 42 -7.80 -2.98 -16.72
N ILE A 43 -9.07 -2.55 -16.74
CA ILE A 43 -9.86 -2.45 -17.98
C ILE A 43 -9.46 -1.22 -18.82
N GLY A 44 -8.97 -0.15 -18.18
CA GLY A 44 -8.38 1.01 -18.86
C GLY A 44 -7.13 0.66 -19.68
N PHE A 45 -6.41 -0.40 -19.31
CA PHE A 45 -5.20 -0.89 -20.01
C PHE A 45 -5.47 -1.41 -21.42
N LEU A 46 -6.69 -1.88 -21.71
CA LEU A 46 -7.00 -2.50 -23.01
C LEU A 46 -7.25 -1.47 -24.12
N TYR A 47 -7.41 -0.18 -23.80
CA TYR A 47 -7.88 0.82 -24.77
C TYR A 47 -6.89 1.96 -25.09
N SER A 48 -5.70 1.99 -24.49
CA SER A 48 -4.75 3.12 -24.65
C SER A 48 -3.54 2.83 -25.55
N SER A 49 -3.67 2.01 -26.59
CA SER A 49 -2.60 1.89 -27.59
C SER A 49 -2.74 2.97 -28.68
N SER A 50 -2.34 4.20 -28.36
CA SER A 50 -2.05 5.23 -29.37
C SER A 50 -0.54 5.51 -29.34
N PHE A 51 0.15 4.97 -30.35
CA PHE A 51 1.59 4.99 -30.53
C PHE A 51 2.12 6.42 -30.72
N VAL A 52 2.89 6.93 -29.75
CA VAL A 52 3.72 8.14 -29.89
C VAL A 52 5.14 7.71 -30.20
N SER A 53 5.61 7.99 -31.41
CA SER A 53 7.00 7.78 -31.81
C SER A 53 7.90 8.86 -31.20
N GLY A 54 8.89 8.45 -30.40
CA GLY A 54 9.94 9.34 -29.85
C GLY A 54 9.91 9.57 -28.34
N GLN A 55 9.33 8.65 -27.56
CA GLN A 55 9.32 8.73 -26.09
C GLN A 55 10.62 8.13 -25.54
N GLU A 56 11.31 8.85 -24.65
CA GLU A 56 12.23 8.25 -23.70
C GLU A 56 11.46 7.14 -22.97
N GLU A 57 11.99 5.90 -22.91
CA GLU A 57 11.30 4.79 -22.25
C GLU A 57 11.00 5.19 -20.81
N GLU A 58 9.71 5.31 -20.46
CA GLU A 58 9.33 5.71 -19.12
C GLU A 58 9.75 4.63 -18.11
N PRO A 59 10.02 5.02 -16.85
CA PRO A 59 10.37 4.04 -15.83
C PRO A 59 9.32 2.97 -15.64
N VAL A 60 9.76 1.75 -15.32
CA VAL A 60 8.89 0.60 -15.06
C VAL A 60 9.26 -0.04 -13.73
N LEU A 61 8.28 -0.19 -12.85
CA LEU A 61 8.38 -1.01 -11.65
C LEU A 61 7.99 -2.45 -11.99
N ARG A 62 8.83 -3.41 -11.61
CA ARG A 62 8.56 -4.84 -11.80
C ARG A 62 8.28 -5.51 -10.47
N ILE A 63 7.20 -6.28 -10.39
CA ILE A 63 6.82 -7.08 -9.22
C ILE A 63 6.78 -8.54 -9.65
N TYR A 64 7.60 -9.40 -9.03
CA TYR A 64 7.79 -10.78 -9.46
C TYR A 64 8.26 -11.69 -8.31
N GLY A 65 8.51 -12.96 -8.62
CA GLY A 65 8.94 -13.96 -7.66
C GLY A 65 7.76 -14.82 -7.23
N THR A 66 7.56 -14.92 -5.92
CA THR A 66 6.55 -15.75 -5.24
C THR A 66 5.16 -15.09 -5.29
N VAL A 67 4.68 -14.82 -6.50
CA VAL A 67 3.41 -14.14 -6.82
C VAL A 67 2.62 -14.89 -7.89
N GLU A 68 1.30 -14.75 -7.88
CA GLU A 68 0.38 -15.34 -8.85
C GLU A 68 0.45 -14.63 -10.21
N GLU A 69 0.44 -13.30 -10.20
CA GLU A 69 0.45 -12.44 -11.38
C GLU A 69 1.63 -11.45 -11.34
N PRO A 70 2.77 -11.78 -11.97
CA PRO A 70 3.89 -10.84 -12.08
C PRO A 70 3.48 -9.57 -12.84
N LEU A 71 3.88 -8.41 -12.33
CA LEU A 71 3.47 -7.10 -12.85
C LEU A 71 4.65 -6.33 -13.43
N ASN A 72 4.39 -5.60 -14.52
CA ASN A 72 5.26 -4.54 -15.04
C ASN A 72 4.43 -3.25 -15.09
N ILE A 73 4.61 -2.38 -14.10
CA ILE A 73 3.83 -1.16 -13.92
C ILE A 73 4.67 0.02 -14.42
N THR A 74 4.23 0.68 -15.49
CA THR A 74 4.91 1.88 -15.97
C THR A 74 4.66 3.06 -15.04
N TYR A 75 5.51 4.09 -15.11
CA TYR A 75 5.36 5.29 -14.28
C TYR A 75 3.99 5.95 -14.48
N SER A 76 3.52 6.04 -15.73
CA SER A 76 2.18 6.55 -16.03
C SER A 76 1.06 5.73 -15.40
N GLN A 77 1.17 4.39 -15.41
CA GLN A 77 0.22 3.50 -14.74
C GLN A 77 0.29 3.65 -13.21
N PHE A 78 1.49 3.85 -12.67
CA PHE A 78 1.69 4.05 -11.24
C PHE A 78 0.93 5.28 -10.71
N LEU A 79 0.78 6.33 -11.52
CA LEU A 79 0.03 7.55 -11.17
C LEU A 79 -1.47 7.34 -10.99
N GLU A 80 -2.02 6.23 -11.47
CA GLU A 80 -3.45 5.91 -11.40
C GLU A 80 -3.84 5.23 -10.08
N PHE A 81 -2.88 4.67 -9.34
CA PHE A 81 -3.14 4.03 -8.06
C PHE A 81 -3.55 5.05 -6.98
N PRO A 82 -4.40 4.64 -6.02
CA PRO A 82 -4.59 5.39 -4.79
C PRO A 82 -3.25 5.61 -4.07
N MET A 83 -3.03 6.82 -3.58
CA MET A 83 -1.79 7.16 -2.87
C MET A 83 -2.11 7.62 -1.45
N VAL A 84 -1.09 7.62 -0.61
CA VAL A 84 -1.15 8.08 0.77
C VAL A 84 0.06 8.95 1.05
N SER A 85 -0.05 9.83 2.05
CA SER A 85 1.01 10.76 2.42
C SER A 85 1.54 10.49 3.82
N VAL A 86 2.85 10.25 3.92
CA VAL A 86 3.55 9.89 5.15
C VAL A 86 4.58 10.96 5.48
N ASP A 87 4.43 11.62 6.63
CA ASP A 87 5.47 12.48 7.18
C ASP A 87 6.52 11.62 7.88
N ALA A 88 7.72 11.58 7.30
CA ALA A 88 8.79 10.76 7.85
C ALA A 88 10.19 11.29 7.53
N SER A 89 11.08 11.05 8.49
CA SER A 89 12.49 11.42 8.46
C SER A 89 13.34 10.21 8.09
N VAL A 90 14.30 10.40 7.17
CA VAL A 90 15.34 9.40 6.92
C VAL A 90 16.50 9.67 7.85
N ILE A 91 16.78 8.71 8.75
CA ILE A 91 17.89 8.80 9.68
C ILE A 91 19.01 7.86 9.22
N CYS A 92 20.18 8.42 8.97
CA CYS A 92 21.37 7.64 8.65
C CYS A 92 21.87 6.95 9.92
N VAL A 93 22.23 5.67 9.82
CA VAL A 93 22.77 4.88 10.94
C VAL A 93 24.07 5.47 11.51
N GLY A 94 24.85 6.20 10.70
CA GLY A 94 25.99 7.01 11.13
C GLY A 94 27.24 6.26 11.59
N ALA A 95 27.13 4.96 11.88
CA ALA A 95 28.18 4.14 12.48
C ALA A 95 28.23 2.72 11.91
N PRO A 96 29.37 2.02 12.10
CA PRO A 96 29.51 0.60 11.76
C PRO A 96 28.60 -0.29 12.64
N PRO A 97 28.37 -1.56 12.24
CA PRO A 97 27.38 -2.43 12.88
C PRO A 97 27.64 -2.73 14.36
N GLU A 98 28.88 -2.62 14.84
CA GLU A 98 29.22 -2.78 16.26
C GLU A 98 28.84 -1.59 17.15
N ALA A 99 28.46 -0.45 16.57
CA ALA A 99 28.16 0.80 17.28
C ALA A 99 26.89 1.47 16.72
N LEU A 100 25.84 0.69 16.48
CA LEU A 100 24.61 1.14 15.84
C LEU A 100 24.04 2.43 16.42
N GLY A 101 23.68 3.35 15.53
CA GLY A 101 23.12 4.65 15.90
C GLY A 101 24.15 5.66 16.43
N ALA A 102 25.41 5.27 16.68
CA ALA A 102 26.43 6.24 17.05
C ALA A 102 26.66 7.22 15.89
N ASN A 103 26.63 8.52 16.18
CA ASN A 103 26.66 9.57 15.17
C ASN A 103 25.54 9.47 14.11
N SER A 104 24.42 8.82 14.44
CA SER A 104 23.25 8.87 13.56
C SER A 104 22.77 10.31 13.43
N TYR A 105 22.29 10.67 12.25
CA TYR A 105 21.74 11.99 11.99
C TYR A 105 20.58 11.91 11.00
N GLU A 106 19.63 12.81 11.17
CA GLU A 106 18.57 13.02 10.20
C GLU A 106 19.17 13.58 8.90
N VAL A 107 18.90 12.89 7.80
CA VAL A 107 19.39 13.28 6.46
C VAL A 107 18.41 14.26 5.82
N TYR A 108 17.11 13.95 5.88
CA TYR A 108 16.02 14.81 5.43
C TYR A 108 14.69 14.32 5.99
N THR A 109 13.76 15.26 6.13
CA THR A 109 12.36 15.05 6.52
C THR A 109 11.46 15.62 5.43
N TYR A 110 10.51 14.82 4.98
CA TYR A 110 9.56 15.21 3.92
C TYR A 110 8.18 14.62 4.22
N ASN A 111 7.16 15.21 3.59
CA ASN A 111 5.87 14.57 3.35
C ASN A 111 5.98 13.71 2.09
N TRP A 112 6.16 12.40 2.25
CA TRP A 112 6.30 11.46 1.15
C TRP A 112 4.94 11.04 0.64
N THR A 113 4.73 11.01 -0.69
CA THR A 113 3.47 10.51 -1.25
C THR A 113 3.72 9.41 -2.28
N GLY A 114 2.94 8.33 -2.18
CA GLY A 114 3.09 7.14 -2.99
C GLY A 114 2.05 6.07 -2.71
N VAL A 115 2.22 4.90 -3.30
CA VAL A 115 1.31 3.76 -3.17
C VAL A 115 1.79 2.87 -2.03
N ARG A 116 0.87 2.35 -1.21
CA ARG A 116 1.23 1.37 -0.18
C ARG A 116 1.81 0.13 -0.84
N VAL A 117 2.89 -0.39 -0.25
CA VAL A 117 3.52 -1.60 -0.78
C VAL A 117 2.52 -2.77 -0.76
N THR A 118 1.74 -2.91 0.31
CA THR A 118 0.73 -3.96 0.46
C THR A 118 -0.35 -3.91 -0.62
N GLU A 119 -0.75 -2.73 -1.08
CA GLU A 119 -1.73 -2.59 -2.18
C GLU A 119 -1.17 -3.10 -3.51
N LEU A 120 0.12 -2.85 -3.79
CA LEU A 120 0.79 -3.40 -4.98
C LEU A 120 0.93 -4.93 -4.92
N LEU A 121 1.22 -5.47 -3.74
CA LEU A 121 1.36 -6.91 -3.51
C LEU A 121 0.01 -7.64 -3.56
N GLU A 122 -1.07 -7.01 -3.10
CA GLU A 122 -2.43 -7.56 -3.21
C GLU A 122 -2.83 -7.75 -4.68
N ILE A 123 -2.43 -6.84 -5.57
CA ILE A 123 -2.70 -6.94 -7.01
C ILE A 123 -1.86 -8.06 -7.63
N ALA A 124 -0.58 -8.17 -7.27
CA ALA A 124 0.29 -9.22 -7.78
C ALA A 124 -0.11 -10.62 -7.25
N GLY A 125 -0.81 -10.68 -6.12
CA GLY A 125 -1.23 -11.92 -5.45
C GLY A 125 -0.03 -12.68 -4.90
N ILE A 126 0.49 -12.29 -3.74
CA ILE A 126 1.55 -13.08 -3.06
C ILE A 126 1.05 -14.49 -2.74
N THR A 127 1.89 -15.50 -2.93
CA THR A 127 1.52 -16.90 -2.59
C THR A 127 1.83 -17.22 -1.13
N ASP A 128 1.24 -18.31 -0.60
CA ASP A 128 1.41 -18.74 0.79
C ASP A 128 2.85 -19.00 1.24
N SER A 129 3.79 -19.22 0.30
CA SER A 129 5.20 -19.42 0.61
C SER A 129 6.01 -18.12 0.70
N ALA A 130 5.40 -16.97 0.39
CA ALA A 130 6.09 -15.69 0.47
C ALA A 130 6.53 -15.37 1.90
N MET A 131 7.75 -14.87 2.06
CA MET A 131 8.35 -14.50 3.34
C MET A 131 8.74 -13.02 3.40
N GLU A 132 9.36 -12.51 2.34
CA GLU A 132 9.88 -11.14 2.29
C GLU A 132 9.69 -10.53 0.91
N VAL A 133 9.76 -9.20 0.85
CA VAL A 133 9.86 -8.45 -0.40
C VAL A 133 11.21 -7.76 -0.46
N VAL A 134 12.00 -8.12 -1.46
CA VAL A 134 13.29 -7.51 -1.77
C VAL A 134 13.10 -6.34 -2.71
N PHE A 135 13.48 -5.16 -2.26
CA PHE A 135 13.50 -3.94 -3.05
C PHE A 135 14.89 -3.78 -3.68
N ARG A 136 14.95 -3.71 -5.01
CA ARG A 136 16.20 -3.62 -5.76
C ARG A 136 16.25 -2.39 -6.62
N ASP A 137 17.41 -1.74 -6.61
CA ASP A 137 17.72 -0.70 -7.59
C ASP A 137 18.25 -1.30 -8.90
N ASN A 138 18.66 -0.42 -9.82
CA ASN A 138 19.30 -0.80 -11.08
C ASN A 138 20.80 -1.06 -10.99
N THR A 139 21.36 -0.95 -9.79
CA THR A 139 22.74 -1.24 -9.49
C THR A 139 22.81 -2.61 -8.79
N ARG A 140 23.53 -2.69 -7.68
CA ARG A 140 23.62 -3.87 -6.82
C ARG A 140 23.06 -3.60 -5.44
N TYR A 141 22.38 -2.47 -5.25
CA TYR A 141 21.82 -2.13 -3.96
C TYR A 141 20.46 -2.80 -3.80
N SER A 142 20.26 -3.41 -2.62
CA SER A 142 18.99 -4.00 -2.26
C SER A 142 18.84 -4.06 -0.76
N SER A 143 17.61 -4.14 -0.29
CA SER A 143 17.22 -4.44 1.08
C SER A 143 15.85 -5.10 1.02
N SER A 144 15.47 -5.83 2.06
CA SER A 144 14.16 -6.50 2.15
C SER A 144 13.40 -6.04 3.38
N LEU A 145 12.08 -6.23 3.33
CA LEU A 145 11.21 -6.19 4.50
C LEU A 145 10.38 -7.48 4.50
N THR A 146 10.14 -8.03 5.69
CA THR A 146 9.25 -9.17 5.89
C THR A 146 7.80 -8.78 5.62
N LEU A 147 6.93 -9.76 5.36
CA LEU A 147 5.50 -9.49 5.20
C LEU A 147 4.88 -8.83 6.45
N GLU A 148 5.32 -9.22 7.65
CA GLU A 148 4.86 -8.61 8.92
C GLU A 148 5.28 -7.14 9.03
N GLU A 149 6.52 -6.80 8.65
CA GLU A 149 6.99 -5.42 8.63
C GLU A 149 6.21 -4.56 7.61
N LEU A 150 5.78 -5.17 6.50
CA LEU A 150 5.00 -4.52 5.44
C LEU A 150 3.53 -4.31 5.81
N ASP A 151 2.99 -4.97 6.83
CA ASP A 151 1.63 -4.72 7.34
C ASP A 151 1.47 -3.29 7.89
N ASN A 152 2.58 -2.59 8.14
CA ASN A 152 2.55 -1.18 8.49
C ASN A 152 2.05 -0.32 7.30
N PRO A 153 0.91 0.41 7.47
CA PRO A 153 0.28 1.17 6.40
C PRO A 153 1.08 2.39 5.93
N ASP A 154 2.18 2.74 6.63
CA ASP A 154 3.09 3.84 6.30
C ASP A 154 4.30 3.39 5.47
N ILE A 155 4.41 2.08 5.17
CA ILE A 155 5.39 1.58 4.20
C ILE A 155 4.85 1.79 2.79
N ILE A 156 5.44 2.75 2.09
CA ILE A 156 5.00 3.16 0.76
C ILE A 156 6.14 3.12 -0.25
N LEU A 157 5.78 2.93 -1.52
CA LEU A 157 6.64 3.24 -2.64
C LEU A 157 6.32 4.66 -3.13
N ALA A 158 7.15 5.61 -2.73
CA ALA A 158 6.98 7.04 -2.96
C ALA A 158 7.46 7.48 -4.35
N ILE A 159 6.73 8.44 -4.92
CA ILE A 159 7.07 9.16 -6.16
C ILE A 159 7.03 10.69 -5.99
N TYR A 160 6.57 11.17 -4.83
CA TYR A 160 6.61 12.58 -4.46
C TYR A 160 7.24 12.79 -3.07
N ALA A 161 7.85 13.95 -2.89
CA ALA A 161 8.29 14.51 -1.61
C ALA A 161 7.86 15.98 -1.54
N ASP A 162 7.17 16.37 -0.46
CA ASP A 162 6.59 17.71 -0.27
C ASP A 162 5.71 18.17 -1.45
N GLY A 163 4.99 17.23 -2.06
CA GLY A 163 4.11 17.50 -3.21
C GLY A 163 4.83 17.70 -4.55
N GLU A 164 6.15 17.63 -4.58
CA GLU A 164 6.96 17.66 -5.82
C GLU A 164 7.42 16.26 -6.21
N THR A 165 7.51 16.00 -7.52
CA THR A 165 8.05 14.72 -8.03
C THR A 165 9.45 14.52 -7.47
N LEU A 166 9.78 13.30 -7.04
CA LEU A 166 11.12 13.01 -6.55
C LEU A 166 12.17 13.49 -7.56
N ASN A 167 13.20 14.15 -7.06
CA ASN A 167 14.39 14.39 -7.85
C ASN A 167 15.33 13.18 -7.78
N ARG A 168 16.40 13.20 -8.60
CA ARG A 168 17.39 12.11 -8.63
C ARG A 168 18.00 11.86 -7.24
N ALA A 169 18.38 12.88 -6.48
CA ALA A 169 19.00 12.69 -5.17
C ALA A 169 18.06 11.99 -4.17
N GLN A 170 16.75 12.27 -4.29
CA GLN A 170 15.68 11.66 -3.49
C GLN A 170 15.31 10.25 -3.95
N GLY A 171 15.74 9.79 -5.11
CA GLY A 171 15.52 8.40 -5.56
C GLY A 171 14.52 8.21 -6.69
N TYR A 172 14.25 9.25 -7.50
CA TYR A 172 13.41 9.13 -8.70
C TYR A 172 13.80 7.91 -9.56
N PRO A 173 12.84 7.08 -10.03
CA PRO A 173 11.41 7.36 -10.06
C PRO A 173 10.67 6.88 -8.83
N PHE A 174 11.09 5.77 -8.23
CA PHE A 174 10.43 5.14 -7.09
C PHE A 174 11.40 5.00 -5.93
N ARG A 175 10.94 5.32 -4.73
CA ARG A 175 11.69 5.13 -3.49
C ARG A 175 10.87 4.36 -2.48
N LEU A 176 11.48 3.37 -1.83
CA LEU A 176 10.93 2.81 -0.61
C LEU A 176 11.03 3.83 0.53
N VAL A 177 9.88 4.09 1.15
CA VAL A 177 9.74 4.86 2.38
C VAL A 177 9.35 3.89 3.49
N ALA A 178 10.21 3.78 4.50
CA ALA A 178 10.08 2.82 5.59
C ALA A 178 10.27 3.49 6.96
N PRO A 179 9.27 4.25 7.46
CA PRO A 179 9.37 4.94 8.75
C PRO A 179 9.81 4.02 9.88
N CYS A 180 10.63 4.56 10.80
CA CYS A 180 11.23 3.83 11.91
C CYS A 180 12.28 2.77 11.58
N TYR A 181 12.64 2.60 10.31
CA TYR A 181 13.82 1.84 9.91
C TYR A 181 14.99 2.76 9.61
N TRP A 182 16.21 2.29 9.90
CA TRP A 182 17.43 2.96 9.49
C TRP A 182 17.46 3.22 7.98
N GLY A 183 18.05 4.34 7.57
CA GLY A 183 18.02 4.81 6.19
C GLY A 183 18.59 3.85 5.14
N TYR A 184 19.32 2.82 5.54
CA TYR A 184 19.75 1.78 4.60
C TYR A 184 18.60 0.86 4.13
N LYS A 185 17.52 0.73 4.90
CA LYS A 185 16.32 0.03 4.42
C LYS A 185 15.53 0.85 3.39
N TRP A 186 15.76 2.17 3.30
CA TRP A 186 15.03 3.09 2.39
C TRP A 186 15.62 3.12 0.98
N VAL A 187 15.46 2.00 0.25
CA VAL A 187 15.98 1.81 -1.10
C VAL A 187 15.54 2.94 -2.03
N LYS A 188 16.51 3.59 -2.68
CA LYS A 188 16.28 4.58 -3.75
C LYS A 188 16.30 3.90 -5.10
N TYR A 189 15.66 4.52 -6.10
CA TYR A 189 15.69 4.06 -7.48
C TYR A 189 15.13 2.64 -7.63
N VAL A 190 14.09 2.31 -6.87
CA VAL A 190 13.48 0.98 -6.89
C VAL A 190 12.94 0.72 -8.29
N GLU A 191 13.43 -0.33 -8.93
CA GLU A 191 12.91 -0.80 -10.22
C GLU A 191 12.25 -2.18 -10.09
N ARG A 192 12.53 -2.88 -8.99
CA ARG A 192 12.14 -4.26 -8.78
C ARG A 192 11.73 -4.49 -7.33
N MET A 193 10.57 -5.11 -7.17
CA MET A 193 10.10 -5.74 -5.94
C MET A 193 10.04 -7.25 -6.21
N GLU A 194 10.90 -8.00 -5.55
CA GLU A 194 10.97 -9.46 -5.68
C GLU A 194 10.42 -10.09 -4.41
N VAL A 195 9.34 -10.84 -4.53
CA VAL A 195 8.76 -11.59 -3.42
C VAL A 195 9.50 -12.92 -3.32
N VAL A 196 10.13 -13.16 -2.17
CA VAL A 196 10.99 -14.34 -1.94
C VAL A 196 10.41 -15.22 -0.84
N ASP A 197 10.74 -16.51 -0.87
CA ASP A 197 10.34 -17.55 0.09
C ASP A 197 11.49 -17.93 1.05
N TYR A 198 12.43 -17.01 1.26
CA TYR A 198 13.60 -17.21 2.10
C TYR A 198 14.04 -15.88 2.76
N ASP A 199 14.79 -15.99 3.85
CA ASP A 199 15.43 -14.85 4.54
C ASP A 199 16.47 -14.20 3.62
N TYR A 200 16.26 -12.94 3.22
CA TYR A 200 17.13 -12.22 2.32
C TYR A 200 17.98 -11.18 3.05
N LYS A 201 19.31 -11.26 2.91
CA LYS A 201 20.21 -10.19 3.38
C LYS A 201 20.60 -9.25 2.24
N GLY A 202 20.16 -8.00 2.36
CA GLY A 202 20.49 -6.91 1.46
C GLY A 202 21.95 -6.45 1.52
N PHE A 203 22.20 -5.28 0.92
CA PHE A 203 23.56 -4.75 0.79
C PHE A 203 24.20 -4.50 2.15
N TRP A 204 23.56 -3.80 3.07
CA TRP A 204 24.19 -3.48 4.36
C TRP A 204 24.05 -4.63 5.36
N GLU A 205 22.95 -5.37 5.29
CA GLU A 205 22.66 -6.52 6.13
C GLU A 205 23.70 -7.63 5.91
N SER A 206 24.08 -7.87 4.65
CA SER A 206 25.20 -8.80 4.32
C SER A 206 26.57 -8.32 4.80
N HIS A 207 26.73 -7.04 5.14
CA HIS A 207 27.94 -6.46 5.73
C HIS A 207 27.87 -6.37 7.26
N GLY A 208 26.91 -7.07 7.88
CA GLY A 208 26.80 -7.20 9.33
C GLY A 208 25.88 -6.18 10.00
N TYR A 209 25.21 -5.30 9.26
CA TYR A 209 24.17 -4.47 9.83
C TYR A 209 22.96 -5.33 10.23
N PRO A 210 22.22 -4.95 11.29
CA PRO A 210 21.01 -5.65 11.69
C PRO A 210 20.00 -5.71 10.56
N ASP A 211 19.29 -6.82 10.50
CA ASP A 211 18.30 -7.02 9.45
C ASP A 211 16.97 -6.32 9.74
N GLU A 212 16.47 -6.47 10.97
CA GLU A 212 15.29 -5.79 11.52
C GLU A 212 15.43 -4.27 11.45
N ALA A 213 16.66 -3.75 11.60
CA ALA A 213 17.02 -2.36 11.31
C ALA A 213 16.13 -1.27 11.93
N LEU A 214 15.44 -1.56 13.03
CA LEU A 214 14.59 -0.60 13.73
C LEU A 214 15.43 0.47 14.43
N ILE A 215 14.89 1.70 14.43
CA ILE A 215 15.41 2.82 15.20
C ILE A 215 14.75 2.79 16.59
N PRO A 216 15.54 2.71 17.68
CA PRO A 216 15.01 2.76 19.03
C PRO A 216 14.19 4.02 19.28
N ASP A 217 13.08 3.90 20.02
CA ASP A 217 12.18 5.00 20.41
C ASP A 217 11.56 5.78 19.24
N CYS A 218 11.52 5.20 18.04
CA CYS A 218 10.83 5.82 16.92
C CYS A 218 9.33 5.91 17.17
N THR A 219 8.74 7.06 16.84
CA THR A 219 7.30 7.29 16.91
C THR A 219 6.72 7.32 15.51
N TYR A 220 5.76 6.45 15.22
CA TYR A 220 5.02 6.48 13.96
C TYR A 220 4.08 7.70 13.93
N THR A 221 3.97 8.35 12.78
CA THR A 221 3.00 9.42 12.57
C THR A 221 1.62 8.80 12.34
N THR A 222 0.67 9.02 13.25
CA THR A 222 -0.65 8.37 13.21
C THR A 222 -1.61 8.93 12.14
N SER A 223 -1.20 9.89 11.33
CA SER A 223 -2.04 10.51 10.29
C SER A 223 -1.47 10.29 8.90
N ASN A 224 -1.99 9.28 8.20
CA ASN A 224 -1.66 8.98 6.82
C ASN A 224 -2.93 9.05 5.95
N PRO A 225 -3.42 10.26 5.61
CA PRO A 225 -4.64 10.41 4.85
C PRO A 225 -4.47 9.85 3.43
N GLN A 226 -5.52 9.22 2.92
CA GLN A 226 -5.60 8.87 1.51
C GLN A 226 -5.58 10.14 0.66
N VAL A 227 -4.66 10.19 -0.30
CA VAL A 227 -4.53 11.29 -1.26
C VAL A 227 -4.85 10.74 -2.65
N PHE A 228 -5.98 11.18 -3.18
CA PHE A 228 -6.35 10.84 -4.55
C PHE A 228 -5.74 11.87 -5.51
N THR A 229 -4.91 11.39 -6.43
CA THR A 229 -4.44 12.18 -7.57
C THR A 229 -5.62 12.63 -8.44
N SER A 230 -5.46 13.73 -9.18
CA SER A 230 -6.53 14.24 -10.07
C SER A 230 -6.98 13.22 -11.13
N ILE A 231 -6.10 12.29 -11.51
CA ILE A 231 -6.39 11.18 -12.43
C ILE A 231 -7.21 10.09 -11.74
N SER A 232 -6.78 9.63 -10.56
CA SER A 232 -7.54 8.63 -9.78
C SER A 232 -8.95 9.15 -9.39
N GLN A 233 -9.08 10.43 -9.06
CA GLN A 233 -10.39 11.05 -8.82
C GLN A 233 -11.32 11.00 -10.05
N ARG A 234 -10.77 11.19 -11.25
CA ARG A 234 -11.54 11.06 -12.49
C ARG A 234 -11.99 9.63 -12.73
N LEU A 235 -11.12 8.65 -12.54
CA LEU A 235 -11.47 7.23 -12.67
C LEU A 235 -12.55 6.81 -11.67
N ILE A 236 -12.45 7.24 -10.41
CA ILE A 236 -13.47 7.01 -9.38
C ILE A 236 -14.80 7.63 -9.81
N ALA A 237 -14.80 8.88 -10.27
CA ALA A 237 -16.01 9.55 -10.74
C ALA A 237 -16.64 8.82 -11.94
N PHE A 238 -15.82 8.38 -12.91
CA PHE A 238 -16.30 7.60 -14.06
C PHE A 238 -16.85 6.23 -13.64
N GLY A 239 -16.18 5.51 -12.75
CA GLY A 239 -16.64 4.24 -12.20
C GLY A 239 -17.99 4.38 -11.48
N ILE A 240 -18.15 5.40 -10.64
CA ILE A 240 -19.43 5.72 -9.97
C ILE A 240 -20.52 5.99 -11.01
N ILE A 241 -20.24 6.78 -12.04
CA ILE A 241 -21.21 7.07 -13.12
C ILE A 241 -21.67 5.79 -13.82
N LEU A 242 -20.74 4.88 -14.15
CA LEU A 242 -21.06 3.63 -14.82
C LEU A 242 -21.91 2.69 -13.93
N VAL A 243 -21.58 2.59 -12.64
CA VAL A 243 -22.36 1.80 -11.67
C VAL A 243 -23.76 2.39 -11.52
N VAL A 244 -23.88 3.71 -11.36
CA VAL A 244 -25.19 4.39 -11.27
C VAL A 244 -26.00 4.21 -12.55
N ALA A 245 -25.38 4.34 -13.73
CA ALA A 245 -26.05 4.11 -15.01
C ALA A 245 -26.56 2.67 -15.15
N SER A 246 -25.77 1.69 -14.70
CA SER A 246 -26.17 0.27 -14.69
C SER A 246 -27.36 0.01 -13.77
N ILE A 247 -27.34 0.58 -12.55
CA ILE A 247 -28.45 0.46 -11.59
C ILE A 247 -29.73 1.11 -12.14
N LEU A 248 -29.63 2.29 -12.74
CA LEU A 248 -30.77 2.98 -13.35
C LEU A 248 -31.35 2.20 -14.53
N ASN A 249 -30.49 1.60 -15.36
CA ASN A 249 -30.93 0.77 -16.49
C ASN A 249 -31.62 -0.51 -16.01
N ALA A 250 -31.08 -1.19 -15.00
CA ALA A 250 -31.69 -2.37 -14.39
C ALA A 250 -33.05 -2.03 -13.72
N GLY A 251 -33.16 -0.86 -13.07
CA GLY A 251 -34.41 -0.38 -12.49
C GLY A 251 -35.47 0.00 -13.53
N TYR A 252 -35.07 0.40 -14.73
CA TYR A 252 -35.97 0.70 -15.84
C TYR A 252 -36.60 -0.57 -16.43
N GLU A 253 -35.80 -1.63 -16.62
CA GLU A 253 -36.31 -2.93 -17.11
C GLU A 253 -37.29 -3.61 -16.14
N ILE A 254 -37.12 -3.42 -14.82
CA ILE A 254 -38.05 -3.98 -13.82
C ILE A 254 -39.40 -3.23 -13.81
N ARG A 255 -39.44 -1.96 -14.24
CA ARG A 255 -40.68 -1.16 -14.29
C ARG A 255 -41.43 -1.27 -15.62
N SER A 256 -40.80 -1.80 -16.66
CA SER A 256 -41.41 -1.97 -17.99
C SER A 256 -41.95 -3.38 -18.26
N ALA A 257 -41.75 -4.32 -17.32
CA ALA A 257 -42.34 -5.66 -17.30
C ALA A 257 -43.60 -5.73 -16.42
#